data_AF-A0A7W6RJY2-F1
#
_entry.id   AF-A0A7W6RJY2-F1
#
_cell.length_a   1.000
_cell.length_b   1.000
_cell.length_c   1.000
_cell.angle_alpha   90.00
_cell.angle_beta   90.00
_cell.angle_gamma   90.00
#
_symmetry.space_group_name_H-M   'P 1'
#
loop_
_entity.id
_entity.type
_entity.pdbx_description
1 polymer ?
#
loop_
_entity_poly.entity_id
_entity_poly.type
_entity_poly.pdbx_seq_one_letter_code
_entity_poly.pdbx_strand_id
1 'polypeptide(L)'
;MSFSQQNRECGDVARCSPSLGARLFTRQYHIDCAVVSDLQAVDASLRFLDDHRIMVEPACGASLAAIYENLEQIHGWVNIVVIVCGGITSTLHQLEAWKHDLSNK
;
A
#
# COMPACT_ATOMS: atom_id res chain seq x y z
N MET A 1 -3.83 9.42 27.35
CA MET A 1 -2.56 8.88 27.87
C MET A 1 -2.66 7.37 27.83
N SER A 2 -1.57 6.71 27.37
CA SER A 2 -1.43 5.27 27.12
C SER A 2 -2.15 4.76 25.87
N PHE A 3 -1.50 4.90 24.71
CA PHE A 3 -1.71 3.95 23.61
C PHE A 3 -1.05 2.65 24.09
N SER A 4 -1.86 1.79 24.70
CA SER A 4 -1.46 0.48 25.19
C SER A 4 -0.89 -0.33 24.02
N GLN A 5 0.39 -0.68 24.15
CA GLN A 5 1.06 -1.72 23.38
C GLN A 5 0.27 -3.03 23.50
N GLN A 6 -0.66 -3.26 22.59
CA GLN A 6 -1.36 -4.53 22.51
C GLN A 6 -1.08 -5.13 21.14
N ASN A 7 -0.12 -6.06 21.14
CA ASN A 7 0.16 -7.05 20.11
C ASN A 7 -1.01 -7.24 19.14
N ARG A 8 -0.83 -6.83 17.88
CA ARG A 8 -1.58 -7.36 16.74
C ARG A 8 -0.60 -7.61 15.59
N GLU A 9 -0.75 -8.79 15.03
CA GLU A 9 0.22 -9.50 14.22
C GLU A 9 0.33 -8.91 12.81
N CYS A 10 1.08 -7.82 12.63
CA CYS A 10 1.81 -7.68 11.37
C CYS A 10 3.12 -8.44 11.53
N GLY A 11 3.14 -9.70 11.08
CA GLY A 11 4.30 -10.59 11.17
C GLY A 11 5.57 -9.94 10.61
N ASP A 12 6.38 -9.41 11.51
CA ASP A 12 7.67 -8.78 11.30
C ASP A 12 7.71 -7.64 10.26
N VAL A 13 7.70 -6.40 10.74
CA VAL A 13 8.20 -5.21 10.01
C VAL A 13 9.61 -5.46 9.43
N ALA A 14 10.40 -6.32 10.07
CA ALA A 14 11.69 -6.83 9.58
C ALA A 14 11.61 -7.57 8.22
N ARG A 15 10.44 -8.11 7.86
CA ARG A 15 10.17 -8.77 6.58
C ARG A 15 9.88 -7.76 5.47
N CYS A 16 9.20 -6.66 5.79
CA CYS A 16 8.92 -5.58 4.84
C CYS A 16 10.14 -4.65 4.62
N SER A 17 11.11 -4.65 5.54
CA SER A 17 12.35 -3.86 5.45
C SER A 17 13.60 -4.74 5.59
N PRO A 18 14.06 -5.38 4.51
CA PRO A 18 15.20 -6.28 4.56
C PRO A 18 16.55 -5.55 4.69
N SER A 19 16.63 -4.25 4.40
CA SER A 19 17.87 -3.49 4.53
C SER A 19 18.15 -3.09 5.98
N LEU A 20 19.43 -3.16 6.39
CA LEU A 20 19.86 -2.84 7.76
C LEU A 20 19.47 -1.42 8.16
N GLY A 21 19.55 -0.46 7.23
CA GLY A 21 19.21 0.94 7.46
C GLY A 21 17.73 1.15 7.76
N ALA A 22 16.82 0.51 7.03
CA ALA A 22 15.39 0.66 7.26
C ALA A 22 14.95 0.04 8.60
N ARG A 23 15.59 -1.06 9.02
CA ARG A 23 15.39 -1.70 10.32
C ARG A 23 15.75 -0.83 11.54
N LEU A 24 16.64 0.14 11.38
CA LEU A 24 16.97 1.07 12.48
C LEU A 24 15.86 2.08 12.72
N PHE A 25 15.20 2.54 11.64
CA PHE A 25 14.08 3.49 11.76
C PHE A 25 12.88 2.87 12.46
N THR A 26 12.62 1.58 12.27
CA THR A 26 11.51 0.86 12.93
C THR A 26 11.70 0.72 14.44
N ARG A 27 12.93 0.92 14.94
CA ARG A 27 13.21 1.01 16.39
C ARG A 27 13.03 2.41 16.95
N GLN A 28 13.06 3.44 16.10
CA GLN A 28 12.99 4.85 16.51
C GLN A 28 11.59 5.44 16.34
N TYR A 29 10.83 4.96 15.36
CA TYR A 29 9.50 5.46 15.02
C TYR A 29 8.48 4.33 15.00
N HIS A 30 7.22 4.64 15.29
CA HIS A 30 6.12 3.70 15.12
C HIS A 30 5.86 3.50 13.62
N ILE A 31 6.20 2.33 13.12
CA ILE A 31 6.06 1.96 11.71
C ILE A 31 5.25 0.68 11.64
N ASP A 32 4.03 0.81 11.13
CA ASP A 32 3.19 -0.34 10.79
C ASP A 32 3.41 -0.70 9.32
N CYS A 33 3.46 -2.00 9.05
CA CYS A 33 3.54 -2.52 7.69
C CYS A 33 2.24 -3.20 7.31
N ALA A 34 1.96 -3.22 6.02
CA ALA A 34 0.88 -3.99 5.44
C ALA A 34 1.38 -4.62 4.14
N VAL A 35 0.98 -5.86 3.90
CA VAL A 35 1.21 -6.54 2.63
C VAL A 35 -0.10 -6.56 1.87
N VAL A 36 -0.05 -6.12 0.63
CA VAL A 36 -1.18 -6.19 -0.30
C VAL A 36 -0.80 -7.11 -1.46
N SER A 37 -1.81 -7.71 -2.07
CA SER A 37 -1.61 -8.50 -3.30
C SER A 37 -1.36 -7.59 -4.50
N ASP A 38 -0.72 -8.14 -5.53
CA ASP A 38 -0.57 -7.46 -6.82
C ASP A 38 -1.94 -7.05 -7.39
N LEU A 39 -2.98 -7.87 -7.21
CA LEU A 39 -4.33 -7.57 -7.67
C LEU A 39 -4.89 -6.32 -6.98
N GLN A 40 -4.74 -6.21 -5.65
CA GLN A 40 -5.16 -5.03 -4.90
C GLN A 40 -4.39 -3.78 -5.34
N ALA A 41 -3.09 -3.90 -5.60
CA ALA A 41 -2.28 -2.79 -6.08
C ALA A 41 -2.70 -2.30 -7.48
N VAL A 42 -3.01 -3.23 -8.39
CA VAL A 42 -3.52 -2.90 -9.73
C VAL A 42 -4.92 -2.30 -9.65
N ASP A 43 -5.81 -2.88 -8.84
CA ASP A 43 -7.17 -2.37 -8.67
C ASP A 43 -7.18 -0.96 -8.09
N ALA A 44 -6.36 -0.71 -7.06
CA ALA A 44 -6.18 0.62 -6.50
C ALA A 44 -5.65 1.64 -7.54
N SER A 45 -4.77 1.23 -8.44
CA SER A 45 -4.26 2.11 -9.51
C SER A 45 -5.36 2.50 -10.50
N LEU A 46 -6.23 1.54 -10.88
CA LEU A 46 -7.37 1.77 -11.77
C LEU A 46 -8.43 2.66 -11.10
N ARG A 47 -8.79 2.37 -9.84
CA ARG A 47 -9.73 3.18 -9.07
C ARG A 47 -9.23 4.61 -8.88
N PHE A 48 -7.94 4.79 -8.62
CA PHE A 48 -7.35 6.12 -8.50
C PHE A 48 -7.39 6.90 -9.82
N LEU A 49 -7.18 6.23 -10.95
CA LEU A 49 -7.36 6.83 -12.26
C LEU A 49 -8.82 7.26 -12.48
N ASP A 50 -9.79 6.44 -12.11
CA ASP A 50 -11.21 6.75 -12.25
C ASP A 50 -11.64 7.94 -11.37
N ASP A 51 -11.26 7.90 -10.09
CA ASP A 51 -11.66 8.88 -9.08
C ASP A 51 -10.96 10.24 -9.26
N HIS A 52 -9.64 10.22 -9.54
CA HIS A 52 -8.79 11.40 -9.50
C HIS A 52 -8.20 11.79 -10.86
N ARG A 53 -8.43 11.01 -11.91
CA ARG A 53 -7.91 11.25 -13.28
C ARG A 53 -6.38 11.29 -13.36
N ILE A 54 -5.72 10.63 -12.42
CA ILE A 54 -4.26 10.52 -12.36
C ILE A 54 -3.90 9.04 -12.54
N MET A 55 -3.13 8.75 -13.58
CA MET A 55 -2.61 7.41 -13.81
C MET A 55 -1.37 7.17 -12.95
N VAL A 56 -1.35 6.02 -12.28
CA VAL A 56 -0.25 5.59 -11.41
C VAL A 56 0.11 4.15 -11.71
N GLU A 57 1.35 3.77 -11.38
CA GLU A 57 1.80 2.38 -11.53
C GLU A 57 1.48 1.54 -10.28
N PRO A 58 1.41 0.20 -10.39
CA PRO A 58 1.05 -0.66 -9.26
C PRO A 58 1.94 -0.51 -8.01
N ALA A 59 3.20 -0.08 -8.16
CA ALA A 59 4.06 0.23 -7.01
C ALA A 59 3.50 1.38 -6.16
N CYS A 60 2.93 2.42 -6.79
CA CYS A 60 2.18 3.47 -6.10
C CYS A 60 0.80 2.97 -5.67
N GLY A 61 0.17 2.15 -6.50
CA GLY A 61 -1.10 1.48 -6.22
C GLY A 61 -1.07 0.68 -4.92
N ALA A 62 0.05 0.06 -4.56
CA ALA A 62 0.20 -0.68 -3.31
C ALA A 62 -0.03 0.19 -2.06
N SER A 63 0.44 1.45 -2.08
CA SER A 63 0.17 2.41 -1.00
C SER A 63 -1.30 2.84 -0.97
N LEU A 64 -1.91 3.04 -2.15
CA LEU A 64 -3.32 3.41 -2.28
C LEU A 64 -4.27 2.28 -1.87
N ALA A 65 -3.86 1.03 -2.10
CA ALA A 65 -4.62 -0.15 -1.69
C ALA A 65 -4.88 -0.17 -0.18
N ALA A 66 -3.98 0.40 0.64
CA ALA A 66 -4.23 0.53 2.08
C ALA A 66 -5.52 1.30 2.40
N ILE A 67 -5.85 2.31 1.58
CA ILE A 67 -7.05 3.13 1.72
C ILE A 67 -8.25 2.44 1.08
N TYR A 68 -8.09 1.99 -0.16
CA TYR A 68 -9.19 1.41 -0.95
C TYR A 68 -9.70 0.08 -0.40
N GLU A 69 -8.83 -0.70 0.25
CA GLU A 69 -9.16 -1.96 0.94
C GLU A 69 -9.49 -1.73 2.43
N ASN A 70 -9.37 -0.49 2.91
CA ASN A 70 -9.59 -0.11 4.30
C ASN A 70 -8.86 -1.03 5.30
N LEU A 71 -7.52 -1.09 5.16
CA LEU A 71 -6.70 -1.98 5.99
C LEU A 71 -6.71 -1.55 7.45
N GLU A 72 -6.54 -2.51 8.37
CA GLU A 72 -6.62 -2.25 9.80
C GLU A 72 -5.57 -1.25 10.31
N GLN A 73 -4.43 -1.13 9.63
CA GLN A 73 -3.31 -0.25 9.96
C GLN A 73 -3.69 1.24 9.88
N ILE A 74 -4.69 1.59 9.06
CA ILE A 74 -5.16 2.97 8.94
C ILE A 74 -6.33 3.29 9.87
N HIS A 75 -6.85 2.30 10.60
CA HIS A 75 -7.93 2.54 11.55
C HIS A 75 -7.46 3.43 12.71
N GLY A 76 -8.33 4.38 13.09
CA GLY A 76 -8.03 5.36 14.14
C GLY A 76 -7.32 6.62 13.64
N TRP A 77 -6.91 6.65 12.37
CA TRP A 77 -6.39 7.84 11.73
C TRP A 77 -7.51 8.60 11.02
N VAL A 78 -7.56 9.91 11.22
CA VAL A 78 -8.61 10.78 10.63
C VAL A 78 -8.10 11.48 9.36
N ASN A 79 -6.85 11.94 9.38
CA ASN A 79 -6.21 12.60 8.25
C ASN A 79 -5.05 11.75 7.78
N ILE A 80 -5.13 11.25 6.54
CA ILE A 80 -4.14 10.35 5.97
C ILE A 80 -3.52 11.03 4.75
N VAL A 81 -2.18 11.01 4.68
CA VAL A 81 -1.42 11.46 3.52
C VAL A 81 -0.83 10.23 2.84
N VAL A 82 -1.13 10.05 1.56
CA VAL A 82 -0.57 8.98 0.73
C VAL A 82 0.44 9.60 -0.22
N ILE A 83 1.65 9.02 -0.28
CA ILE A 83 2.69 9.44 -1.22
C ILE A 83 2.54 8.61 -2.50
N VAL A 84 2.26 9.29 -3.60
CA VAL A 84 2.16 8.71 -4.95
C VAL A 84 3.32 9.27 -5.77
N CYS A 85 4.35 8.46 -6.00
CA CYS A 85 5.59 8.94 -6.62
C CYS A 85 5.55 8.99 -8.16
N GLY A 86 4.55 8.40 -8.83
CA GLY A 86 4.35 8.57 -10.27
C GLY A 86 3.59 7.45 -10.98
N GLY A 87 3.68 7.45 -12.32
CA GLY A 87 2.97 6.51 -13.20
C GLY A 87 3.43 6.54 -14.67
N ILE A 88 4.65 6.99 -14.95
CA ILE A 88 5.07 7.29 -16.33
C ILE A 88 5.22 6.05 -17.23
N THR A 89 5.46 4.89 -16.63
CA THR A 89 5.88 3.68 -17.35
C THR A 89 4.71 2.74 -17.68
N SER A 90 3.56 2.89 -17.01
CA SER A 90 2.40 2.00 -17.17
C SER A 90 1.32 2.67 -18.02
N THR A 91 0.73 1.91 -18.93
CA THR A 91 -0.44 2.33 -19.72
C THR A 91 -1.72 1.75 -19.15
N LEU A 92 -2.88 2.36 -19.46
CA LEU A 92 -4.19 1.84 -19.06
C LEU A 92 -4.39 0.38 -19.51
N HIS A 93 -4.08 0.08 -20.77
CA HIS A 93 -4.21 -1.28 -21.32
C HIS A 93 -3.36 -2.30 -20.54
N GLN A 94 -2.15 -1.92 -20.09
CA GLN A 94 -1.33 -2.82 -19.26
C GLN A 94 -1.96 -3.08 -17.90
N LEU A 95 -2.53 -2.05 -17.25
CA LEU A 95 -3.23 -2.22 -15.98
C LEU A 95 -4.46 -3.14 -16.12
N GLU A 96 -5.25 -2.95 -17.18
CA GLU A 96 -6.41 -3.80 -17.47
C GLU A 96 -6.01 -5.26 -17.75
N ALA A 97 -4.95 -5.47 -18.53
CA ALA A 97 -4.41 -6.81 -18.81
C ALA A 97 -3.94 -7.49 -17.52
N TRP A 98 -3.17 -6.79 -16.67
CA TRP A 98 -2.74 -7.33 -15.39
C TRP A 98 -3.91 -7.64 -14.45
N LYS A 99 -4.93 -6.78 -14.40
CA LYS A 99 -6.14 -7.06 -13.62
C LYS A 99 -6.81 -8.35 -14.08
N HIS A 100 -6.96 -8.54 -15.38
CA HIS A 100 -7.52 -9.77 -15.94
C HIS A 100 -6.68 -11.01 -15.56
N ASP A 101 -5.37 -10.96 -15.75
CA ASP A 101 -4.48 -12.11 -15.48
C ASP A 101 -4.42 -12.46 -13.99
N LEU A 102 -4.44 -11.45 -13.11
CA LEU A 102 -4.42 -11.63 -11.66
C LEU A 102 -5.78 -12.06 -11.09
N SER A 103 -6.89 -11.75 -11.76
CA SER A 103 -8.24 -12.17 -11.33
C SER A 103 -8.54 -13.64 -11.67
N ASN A 104 -7.76 -14.25 -12.56
CA ASN A 104 -7.93 -15.64 -13.02
C ASN A 104 -6.99 -16.63 -12.32
N LYS A 105 -6.29 -16.20 -11.26
CA LYS A 105 -5.45 -17.04 -10.39
C LYS A 105 -6.18 -17.34 -9.09
#